data_AF-A0A2T7PYB3-F1
#
_entry.id   AF-A0A2T7PYB3-F1
#
_cell.length_a   1.000
_cell.length_b   1.000
_cell.length_c   1.000
_cell.angle_alpha   90.00
_cell.angle_beta   90.00
_cell.angle_gamma   90.00
#
_symmetry.space_group_name_H-M   'P 1'
#
loop_
_entity.id
_entity.type
_entity.pdbx_description
1 polymer ?
#
loop_
_entity_poly.entity_id
_entity_poly.type
_entity_poly.pdbx_seq_one_letter_code
_entity_poly.pdbx_strand_id
1 'polypeptide(L)'
;MDGHINTCSAQLADNMIKAINKGERIEAKKVYGGFAMDVIARTAFGIELNSQEDLNHPFVRDAKLLLSFVSSDAWYRVVLMAMPCLMPVVKFLLTKVFQLQGWTPFSQTVLRIIQQRKSEGKSAQKHTDFLQMILDYEDNEKPENERLKSLSEDEVLGQATAILLGGYETTSTTLKFLSYNLALHPEIQEKVVQEIKDQLGDGDVTYEDVAKLKYLDVVNETLRIKQTGLGNSDNERCDNPKGAGVLIPIANVLNDPEYFPEPDKFIPERFSDETKGSRSPITFLSFGFGPRICIGMRLALMEIKIAMVHVLRRVKFIKTDDVQHSFVPITRFLQVVIFVYYDCPDDSSKELQRAESLSMKFLGSGSLREREDTRSLVWSQQKVLLQTDLR
;
A
#
# COMPACT_ATOMS: atom_id res chain seq x y z
N MET A 1 -15.08 8.93 -11.34
CA MET A 1 -14.13 8.62 -10.23
C MET A 1 -12.92 9.55 -10.33
N ASP A 2 -12.29 9.59 -11.49
CA ASP A 2 -11.43 10.68 -11.99
C ASP A 2 -11.79 12.11 -11.52
N GLY A 3 -13.06 12.53 -11.56
CA GLY A 3 -13.47 13.85 -11.05
C GLY A 3 -13.14 14.07 -9.58
N HIS A 4 -13.42 13.09 -8.71
CA HIS A 4 -13.07 13.17 -7.28
C HIS A 4 -11.55 13.20 -7.06
N ILE A 5 -10.81 12.39 -7.83
CA ILE A 5 -9.35 12.31 -7.72
C ILE A 5 -8.71 13.63 -8.18
N ASN A 6 -9.21 14.24 -9.25
CA ASN A 6 -8.76 15.53 -9.73
C ASN A 6 -8.99 16.63 -8.70
N THR A 7 -10.17 16.69 -8.09
CA THR A 7 -10.44 17.67 -7.02
C THR A 7 -9.49 17.49 -5.83
N CYS A 8 -9.26 16.25 -5.38
CA CYS A 8 -8.28 15.97 -4.32
C CYS A 8 -6.85 16.38 -4.72
N SER A 9 -6.47 16.16 -5.98
CA SER A 9 -5.12 16.40 -6.50
C SER A 9 -4.84 17.89 -6.74
N ALA A 10 -5.83 18.65 -7.19
CA ALA A 10 -5.75 20.10 -7.31
C ALA A 10 -5.57 20.74 -5.92
N GLN A 11 -6.39 20.31 -4.94
CA GLN A 11 -6.28 20.75 -3.55
C GLN A 11 -4.90 20.41 -2.96
N LEU A 12 -4.36 19.24 -3.28
CA LEU A 12 -3.01 18.83 -2.87
C LEU A 12 -1.94 19.79 -3.37
N ALA A 13 -1.97 20.13 -4.66
CA ALA A 13 -1.04 21.09 -5.25
C ALA A 13 -1.20 22.49 -4.63
N ASP A 14 -2.42 22.97 -4.43
CA ASP A 14 -2.69 24.26 -3.79
C ASP A 14 -2.17 24.31 -2.35
N ASN A 15 -2.37 23.25 -1.58
CA ASN A 15 -1.90 23.16 -0.20
C ASN A 15 -0.37 23.16 -0.12
N MET A 16 0.30 22.46 -1.05
CA MET A 16 1.76 22.52 -1.15
C MET A 16 2.24 23.94 -1.46
N ILE A 17 1.59 24.64 -2.39
CA ILE A 17 1.97 26.02 -2.76
C ILE A 17 1.73 27.00 -1.60
N LYS A 18 0.62 26.85 -0.87
CA LYS A 18 0.38 27.64 0.35
C LYS A 18 1.50 27.42 1.38
N ALA A 19 1.97 26.18 1.55
CA ALA A 19 3.08 25.88 2.46
C ALA A 19 4.41 26.47 1.96
N ILE A 20 4.70 26.36 0.65
CA ILE A 20 5.90 26.93 0.01
C ILE A 20 5.93 28.45 0.19
N ASN A 21 4.82 29.15 -0.06
CA ASN A 21 4.73 30.61 0.08
C ASN A 21 4.95 31.09 1.52
N LYS A 22 4.72 30.23 2.52
CA LYS A 22 5.02 30.51 3.93
C LYS A 22 6.45 30.15 4.33
N GLY A 23 7.24 29.56 3.43
CA GLY A 23 8.56 29.00 3.74
C GLY A 23 8.50 27.77 4.63
N GLU A 24 7.37 27.08 4.71
CA GLU A 24 7.18 25.90 5.53
C GLU A 24 7.77 24.65 4.84
N ARG A 25 8.37 23.76 5.64
CA ARG A 25 8.82 22.45 5.16
C ARG A 25 7.64 21.49 5.06
N ILE A 26 7.59 20.73 3.98
CA ILE A 26 6.49 19.81 3.72
C ILE A 26 6.84 18.40 4.22
N GLU A 27 6.11 17.90 5.20
CA GLU A 27 6.19 16.50 5.62
C GLU A 27 5.38 15.62 4.65
N ALA A 28 6.09 14.87 3.80
CA ALA A 28 5.47 14.12 2.71
C ALA A 28 4.41 13.11 3.18
N LYS A 29 4.66 12.37 4.28
CA LYS A 29 3.69 11.38 4.79
C LYS A 29 2.40 12.04 5.28
N LYS A 30 2.49 13.23 5.88
CA LYS A 30 1.32 13.98 6.36
C LYS A 30 0.47 14.46 5.19
N VAL A 31 1.11 15.10 4.20
CA VAL A 31 0.43 15.69 3.04
C VAL A 31 -0.17 14.62 2.12
N TYR A 32 0.61 13.61 1.76
CA TYR A 32 0.09 12.50 0.94
C TYR A 32 -0.87 11.59 1.71
N GLY A 33 -0.76 11.52 3.04
CA GLY A 33 -1.74 10.84 3.89
C GLY A 33 -3.12 11.51 3.83
N GLY A 34 -3.19 12.84 3.96
CA GLY A 34 -4.43 13.59 3.78
C GLY A 34 -5.03 13.39 2.38
N PHE A 35 -4.19 13.45 1.34
CA PHE A 35 -4.65 13.17 -0.03
C PHE A 35 -5.26 11.78 -0.18
N ALA A 36 -4.55 10.73 0.25
CA ALA A 36 -5.04 9.35 0.14
C ALA A 36 -6.32 9.11 0.95
N MET A 37 -6.44 9.76 2.12
CA MET A 37 -7.66 9.73 2.94
C MET A 37 -8.85 10.41 2.24
N ASP A 38 -8.65 11.57 1.61
CA ASP A 38 -9.71 12.25 0.87
C ASP A 38 -10.17 11.45 -0.34
N VAL A 39 -9.23 10.86 -1.09
CA VAL A 39 -9.56 10.05 -2.27
C VAL A 39 -10.34 8.81 -1.86
N ILE A 40 -9.91 8.07 -0.84
CA ILE A 40 -10.62 6.85 -0.42
C ILE A 40 -11.97 7.18 0.21
N ALA A 41 -12.09 8.25 0.98
CA ALA A 41 -13.37 8.68 1.55
C ALA A 41 -14.39 9.04 0.46
N ARG A 42 -13.97 9.77 -0.58
CA ARG A 42 -14.85 10.12 -1.70
C ARG A 42 -15.19 8.92 -2.58
N THR A 43 -14.20 8.13 -2.98
CA THR A 43 -14.37 7.05 -3.96
C THR A 43 -14.98 5.78 -3.36
N ALA A 44 -14.68 5.47 -2.09
CA ALA A 44 -15.16 4.25 -1.44
C ALA A 44 -16.39 4.48 -0.55
N PHE A 45 -16.50 5.66 0.08
CA PHE A 45 -17.55 5.95 1.07
C PHE A 45 -18.49 7.10 0.66
N GLY A 46 -18.25 7.74 -0.49
CA GLY A 46 -19.06 8.87 -0.95
C GLY A 46 -19.02 10.08 0.00
N ILE A 47 -17.99 10.20 0.84
CA ILE A 47 -17.84 11.30 1.81
C ILE A 47 -16.88 12.33 1.25
N GLU A 48 -17.33 13.57 1.13
CA GLU A 48 -16.45 14.69 0.83
C GLU A 48 -15.71 15.14 2.09
N LEU A 49 -14.39 14.99 2.06
CA LEU A 49 -13.50 15.41 3.13
C LEU A 49 -12.51 16.46 2.61
N ASN A 50 -11.96 17.24 3.55
CA ASN A 50 -10.78 18.07 3.35
C ASN A 50 -9.75 17.72 4.44
N SER A 51 -9.35 16.45 4.49
CA SER A 51 -8.36 15.97 5.47
C SER A 51 -6.94 16.45 5.18
N GLN A 52 -6.73 17.10 4.04
CA GLN A 52 -5.48 17.78 3.72
C GLN A 52 -5.28 19.08 4.51
N GLU A 53 -6.35 19.78 4.89
CA GLU A 53 -6.29 20.97 5.74
C GLU A 53 -6.79 20.69 7.17
N ASP A 54 -7.89 19.94 7.33
CA ASP A 54 -8.53 19.66 8.62
C ASP A 54 -8.62 18.16 8.93
N LEU A 55 -7.87 17.74 9.95
CA LEU A 55 -7.82 16.35 10.42
C LEU A 55 -8.89 16.03 11.48
N ASN A 56 -9.72 16.99 11.87
CA ASN A 56 -10.69 16.83 12.97
C ASN A 56 -12.00 16.17 12.54
N HIS A 57 -12.20 15.94 11.24
CA HIS A 57 -13.40 15.27 10.77
C HIS A 57 -13.56 13.89 11.46
N PRO A 58 -14.75 13.53 11.99
CA PRO A 58 -14.94 12.31 12.76
C PRO A 58 -14.46 11.04 12.05
N PHE A 59 -14.76 10.92 10.75
CA PHE A 59 -14.28 9.81 9.92
C PHE A 59 -12.74 9.72 9.89
N VAL A 60 -12.04 10.84 9.70
CA VAL A 60 -10.57 10.87 9.64
C VAL A 60 -9.97 10.49 10.98
N ARG A 61 -10.56 10.98 12.07
CA ARG A 61 -10.11 10.64 13.43
C ARG A 61 -10.28 9.14 13.71
N ASP A 62 -11.45 8.59 13.42
CA ASP A 62 -11.75 7.18 13.68
C ASP A 62 -10.89 6.27 12.77
N ALA A 63 -10.71 6.64 11.50
CA ALA A 63 -9.81 5.97 10.56
C ALA A 63 -8.36 6.01 11.03
N LYS A 64 -7.88 7.15 11.57
CA LYS A 64 -6.51 7.27 12.11
C LYS A 64 -6.30 6.41 13.35
N LEU A 65 -7.30 6.30 14.23
CA LEU A 65 -7.22 5.40 15.39
C LEU A 65 -7.05 3.95 14.92
N LEU A 66 -7.84 3.53 13.94
CA LEU A 66 -7.72 2.21 13.32
C LEU A 66 -6.35 2.01 12.67
N LEU A 67 -5.87 2.98 11.89
CA LEU A 67 -4.56 2.94 11.23
C LEU A 67 -3.41 2.86 12.24
N SER A 68 -3.46 3.66 13.31
CA SER A 68 -2.41 3.69 14.35
C SER A 68 -2.28 2.36 15.08
N PHE A 69 -3.39 1.66 15.27
CA PHE A 69 -3.40 0.31 15.83
C PHE A 69 -2.69 -0.66 14.88
N VAL A 70 -3.01 -0.61 13.59
CA VAL A 70 -2.42 -1.48 12.55
C VAL A 70 -0.95 -1.12 12.29
N SER A 71 -0.54 0.13 12.42
CA SER A 71 0.84 0.58 12.13
C SER A 71 1.78 0.55 13.32
N SER A 72 1.29 0.24 14.54
CA SER A 72 2.12 0.21 15.75
C SER A 72 3.26 -0.82 15.66
N ASP A 73 4.44 -0.50 16.22
CA ASP A 73 5.61 -1.39 16.29
C ASP A 73 5.37 -2.58 17.23
N ALA A 74 4.52 -3.46 16.73
CA ALA A 74 3.95 -4.56 17.44
C ALA A 74 4.84 -5.79 17.19
N TRP A 75 6.00 -5.82 17.84
CA TRP A 75 6.85 -7.01 17.95
C TRP A 75 6.04 -8.26 18.35
N TYR A 76 4.95 -8.06 19.11
CA TYR A 76 4.01 -9.10 19.47
C TYR A 76 3.34 -9.77 18.26
N ARG A 77 3.22 -9.10 17.09
CA ARG A 77 2.72 -9.72 15.86
C ARG A 77 3.69 -10.75 15.28
N VAL A 78 4.99 -10.51 15.41
CA VAL A 78 6.03 -11.49 15.02
C VAL A 78 5.97 -12.69 15.96
N VAL A 79 5.76 -12.46 17.26
CA VAL A 79 5.57 -13.53 18.25
C VAL A 79 4.29 -14.33 18.00
N LEU A 80 3.20 -13.66 17.65
CA LEU A 80 1.93 -14.29 17.30
C LEU A 80 2.02 -15.12 16.02
N MET A 81 2.78 -14.64 15.06
CA MET A 81 3.10 -15.40 13.86
C MET A 81 3.92 -16.63 14.28
N ALA A 82 5.04 -16.47 15.00
CA ALA A 82 5.91 -17.55 15.50
C ALA A 82 5.22 -18.64 16.32
N MET A 83 4.15 -18.30 17.06
CA MET A 83 3.46 -19.20 17.99
C MET A 83 1.93 -19.17 17.77
N PRO A 84 1.41 -19.84 16.73
CA PRO A 84 -0.02 -19.83 16.42
C PRO A 84 -0.88 -20.45 17.53
N CYS A 85 -0.30 -21.30 18.38
CA CYS A 85 -0.97 -21.85 19.57
C CYS A 85 -1.39 -20.79 20.60
N LEU A 86 -0.78 -19.59 20.59
CA LEU A 86 -1.15 -18.47 21.45
C LEU A 86 -2.28 -17.62 20.85
N MET A 87 -2.66 -17.84 19.59
CA MET A 87 -3.73 -17.08 18.91
C MET A 87 -5.08 -17.12 19.63
N PRO A 88 -5.55 -18.25 20.21
CA PRO A 88 -6.80 -18.27 20.98
C PRO A 88 -6.72 -17.38 22.23
N VAL A 89 -5.58 -17.40 22.93
CA VAL A 89 -5.34 -16.59 24.13
C VAL A 89 -5.26 -15.11 23.78
N VAL A 90 -4.55 -14.77 22.71
CA VAL A 90 -4.45 -13.38 22.25
C VAL A 90 -5.78 -12.88 21.69
N LYS A 91 -6.54 -13.71 20.95
CA LYS A 91 -7.90 -13.38 20.52
C LYS A 91 -8.77 -13.08 21.74
N PHE A 92 -8.69 -13.89 22.79
CA PHE A 92 -9.40 -13.63 24.04
C PHE A 92 -8.95 -12.30 24.68
N LEU A 93 -7.64 -12.06 24.83
CA LEU A 93 -7.11 -10.83 25.43
C LEU A 93 -7.46 -9.57 24.63
N LEU A 94 -7.31 -9.59 23.31
CA LEU A 94 -7.59 -8.44 22.43
C LEU A 94 -9.09 -8.09 22.38
N THR A 95 -9.96 -9.11 22.37
CA THR A 95 -11.42 -8.89 22.26
C THR A 95 -12.09 -8.61 23.60
N LYS A 96 -11.64 -9.25 24.69
CA LYS A 96 -12.29 -9.17 26.01
C LYS A 96 -11.60 -8.23 27.00
N VAL A 97 -10.26 -8.12 26.95
CA VAL A 97 -9.49 -7.40 27.97
C VAL A 97 -9.04 -6.03 27.49
N PHE A 98 -8.45 -5.94 26.30
CA PHE A 98 -7.88 -4.69 25.79
C PHE A 98 -8.88 -3.79 25.05
N GLN A 99 -10.10 -4.25 24.76
CA GLN A 99 -11.17 -3.52 24.06
C GLN A 99 -10.62 -2.61 22.94
N LEU A 100 -10.14 -3.21 21.85
CA LEU A 100 -9.55 -2.55 20.66
C LEU A 100 -10.06 -1.11 20.44
N GLN A 101 -9.29 -0.11 20.91
CA GLN A 101 -9.68 1.31 20.98
C GLN A 101 -9.81 2.04 19.62
N GLY A 102 -9.88 1.35 18.49
CA GLY A 102 -10.07 1.96 17.16
C GLY A 102 -11.12 1.29 16.27
N TRP A 103 -11.45 0.01 16.55
CA TRP A 103 -12.43 -0.74 15.76
C TRP A 103 -13.85 -0.22 16.01
N THR A 104 -14.24 -0.07 17.28
CA THR A 104 -15.61 0.30 17.66
C THR A 104 -16.04 1.66 17.07
N PRO A 105 -15.22 2.74 17.14
CA PRO A 105 -15.59 4.03 16.55
C PRO A 105 -15.72 3.97 15.03
N PHE A 106 -14.77 3.33 14.34
CA PHE A 106 -14.80 3.22 12.89
C PHE A 106 -16.01 2.40 12.41
N SER A 107 -16.24 1.23 13.01
CA SER A 107 -17.40 0.39 12.67
C SER A 107 -18.72 1.11 12.90
N GLN A 108 -18.85 1.86 13.99
CA GLN A 108 -20.04 2.70 14.24
C GLN A 108 -20.20 3.81 13.19
N THR A 109 -19.10 4.39 12.72
CA THR A 109 -19.15 5.39 11.64
C THR A 109 -19.60 4.76 10.32
N VAL A 110 -19.07 3.61 9.94
CA VAL A 110 -19.50 2.89 8.72
C VAL A 110 -20.95 2.44 8.81
N LEU A 111 -21.37 1.87 9.94
CA LEU A 111 -22.77 1.47 10.16
C LEU A 111 -23.73 2.66 10.06
N ARG A 112 -23.35 3.84 10.57
CA ARG A 112 -24.15 5.06 10.43
C ARG A 112 -24.32 5.48 8.97
N ILE A 113 -23.26 5.40 8.16
CA ILE A 113 -23.32 5.67 6.72
C ILE A 113 -24.27 4.68 6.04
N ILE A 114 -24.16 3.39 6.36
CA ILE A 114 -25.04 2.35 5.81
C ILE A 114 -26.50 2.60 6.19
N GLN A 115 -26.77 2.89 7.46
CA GLN A 115 -28.13 3.17 7.96
C GLN A 115 -28.75 4.41 7.30
N GLN A 116 -27.96 5.47 7.13
CA GLN A 116 -28.39 6.68 6.44
C GLN A 116 -28.77 6.37 4.98
N ARG A 117 -27.94 5.62 4.25
CA ARG A 117 -28.25 5.24 2.86
C ARG A 117 -29.50 4.35 2.76
N LYS A 118 -29.68 3.42 3.71
CA LYS A 118 -30.88 2.58 3.76
C LYS A 118 -32.16 3.40 4.06
N SER A 119 -32.07 4.51 4.81
CA SER A 119 -33.22 5.35 5.14
C SER A 119 -33.57 6.39 4.07
N GLU A 120 -32.60 6.86 3.28
CA GLU A 120 -32.82 7.81 2.17
C GLU A 120 -33.55 7.18 0.96
N GLY A 121 -33.61 5.85 0.89
CA GLY A 121 -34.31 5.10 -0.16
C GLY A 121 -33.66 5.21 -1.54
N LYS A 122 -34.13 4.41 -2.52
CA LYS A 122 -33.57 4.37 -3.90
C LYS A 122 -33.72 5.67 -4.71
N SER A 123 -34.28 6.73 -4.12
CA SER A 123 -34.63 7.99 -4.78
C SER A 123 -33.66 9.14 -4.50
N ALA A 124 -32.79 9.03 -3.49
CA ALA A 124 -31.71 9.98 -3.28
C ALA A 124 -30.51 9.59 -4.16
N GLN A 125 -30.06 10.55 -4.99
CA GLN A 125 -28.80 10.58 -5.74
C GLN A 125 -28.00 9.27 -5.72
N LYS A 126 -28.16 8.43 -6.77
CA LYS A 126 -27.53 7.09 -6.85
C LYS A 126 -26.02 7.20 -6.61
N HIS A 127 -25.58 6.86 -5.40
CA HIS A 127 -24.17 6.87 -5.03
C HIS A 127 -23.43 5.87 -5.93
N THR A 128 -22.41 6.33 -6.65
CA THR A 128 -21.56 5.46 -7.49
C THR A 128 -20.22 5.26 -6.81
N ASP A 129 -20.25 4.71 -5.60
CA ASP A 129 -19.07 4.42 -4.78
C ASP A 129 -19.00 2.94 -4.39
N PHE A 130 -17.86 2.54 -3.84
CA PHE A 130 -17.61 1.15 -3.48
C PHE A 130 -18.61 0.60 -2.44
N LEU A 131 -18.92 1.40 -1.41
CA LEU A 131 -19.88 0.98 -0.38
C LEU A 131 -21.27 0.76 -0.99
N GLN A 132 -21.70 1.61 -1.92
CA GLN A 132 -22.99 1.41 -2.59
C GLN A 132 -22.98 0.15 -3.45
N MET A 133 -21.87 -0.17 -4.14
CA MET A 133 -21.76 -1.43 -4.89
C MET A 133 -21.91 -2.66 -3.99
N ILE A 134 -21.37 -2.62 -2.77
CA ILE A 134 -21.58 -3.70 -1.79
C ILE A 134 -23.05 -3.79 -1.36
N LEU A 135 -23.68 -2.65 -1.06
CA LEU A 135 -25.08 -2.62 -0.61
C LEU A 135 -26.05 -3.05 -1.73
N ASP A 136 -25.81 -2.62 -2.97
CA ASP A 136 -26.58 -3.04 -4.14
C ASP A 136 -26.47 -4.55 -4.37
N TYR A 137 -25.32 -5.14 -4.05
CA TYR A 137 -25.12 -6.59 -4.11
C TYR A 137 -25.90 -7.33 -3.00
N GLU A 138 -25.96 -6.77 -1.78
CA GLU A 138 -26.80 -7.28 -0.68
C GLU A 138 -28.28 -7.37 -1.09
N ASP A 139 -28.79 -6.36 -1.80
CA ASP A 139 -30.21 -6.24 -2.16
C ASP A 139 -30.65 -7.10 -3.36
N ASN A 140 -29.76 -7.36 -4.32
CA ASN A 140 -30.11 -8.00 -5.60
C ASN A 140 -30.01 -9.54 -5.59
N GLU A 141 -29.35 -10.16 -4.60
CA GLU A 141 -29.17 -11.62 -4.51
C GLU A 141 -29.99 -12.29 -3.39
N LYS A 142 -31.28 -11.98 -3.31
CA LYS A 142 -32.24 -12.91 -2.68
C LYS A 142 -32.41 -14.09 -3.65
N PRO A 143 -31.92 -15.31 -3.33
CA PRO A 143 -31.53 -16.26 -4.37
C PRO A 143 -32.71 -17.03 -4.96
N GLU A 144 -32.85 -16.95 -6.28
CA GLU A 144 -33.31 -18.06 -7.12
C GLU A 144 -32.13 -18.95 -7.58
N ASN A 145 -30.87 -18.58 -7.28
CA ASN A 145 -29.67 -19.35 -7.61
C ASN A 145 -28.69 -19.44 -6.42
N GLU A 146 -28.47 -20.66 -5.91
CA GLU A 146 -27.72 -21.02 -4.69
C GLU A 146 -26.18 -20.78 -4.73
N ARG A 147 -25.63 -20.05 -5.70
CA ARG A 147 -24.16 -19.96 -5.88
C ARG A 147 -23.48 -18.77 -5.22
N LEU A 148 -24.22 -17.76 -4.79
CA LEU A 148 -23.63 -16.56 -4.19
C LEU A 148 -24.46 -16.12 -2.98
N LYS A 149 -23.77 -15.86 -1.86
CA LYS A 149 -24.35 -15.61 -0.54
C LYS A 149 -24.38 -14.09 -0.31
N SER A 150 -25.52 -13.55 0.13
CA SER A 150 -25.62 -12.16 0.56
C SER A 150 -24.59 -11.84 1.65
N LEU A 151 -23.88 -10.72 1.52
CA LEU A 151 -22.88 -10.29 2.51
C LEU A 151 -23.56 -9.89 3.83
N SER A 152 -23.04 -10.40 4.94
CA SER A 152 -23.42 -9.99 6.29
C SER A 152 -22.85 -8.60 6.62
N GLU A 153 -23.47 -7.89 7.58
CA GLU A 153 -22.98 -6.58 8.04
C GLU A 153 -21.50 -6.62 8.47
N ASP A 154 -21.07 -7.69 9.14
CA ASP A 154 -19.68 -7.91 9.54
C ASP A 154 -18.75 -8.05 8.33
N GLU A 155 -19.19 -8.73 7.26
CA GLU A 155 -18.43 -8.84 6.02
C GLU A 155 -18.32 -7.49 5.31
N VAL A 156 -19.38 -6.69 5.28
CA VAL A 156 -19.37 -5.32 4.74
C VAL A 156 -18.38 -4.44 5.50
N LEU A 157 -18.42 -4.49 6.83
CA LEU A 157 -17.46 -3.77 7.70
C LEU A 157 -16.02 -4.23 7.48
N GLY A 158 -15.82 -5.54 7.30
CA GLY A 158 -14.52 -6.12 6.95
C GLY A 158 -13.97 -5.58 5.64
N GLN A 159 -14.79 -5.54 4.58
CA GLN A 159 -14.36 -5.02 3.27
C GLN A 159 -14.11 -3.51 3.31
N ALA A 160 -14.98 -2.74 3.97
CA ALA A 160 -14.80 -1.30 4.18
C ALA A 160 -13.47 -0.99 4.88
N THR A 161 -13.15 -1.76 5.93
CA THR A 161 -11.87 -1.65 6.64
C THR A 161 -10.69 -2.00 5.74
N ALA A 162 -10.77 -3.11 5.01
CA ALA A 162 -9.69 -3.58 4.14
C ALA A 162 -9.34 -2.54 3.06
N ILE A 163 -10.34 -1.89 2.47
CA ILE A 163 -10.15 -0.89 1.42
C ILE A 163 -9.62 0.43 1.97
N LEU A 164 -10.08 0.86 3.14
CA LEU A 164 -9.51 2.02 3.82
C LEU A 164 -8.01 1.82 4.11
N LEU A 165 -7.65 0.68 4.72
CA LEU A 165 -6.25 0.35 5.03
C LEU A 165 -5.40 0.23 3.76
N GLY A 166 -5.92 -0.49 2.77
CA GLY A 166 -5.25 -0.73 1.49
C GLY A 166 -5.02 0.56 0.70
N GLY A 167 -6.02 1.44 0.61
CA GLY A 167 -5.94 2.69 -0.15
C GLY A 167 -5.16 3.80 0.55
N TYR A 168 -5.20 3.89 1.88
CA TYR A 168 -4.51 4.96 2.60
C TYR A 168 -3.00 4.74 2.69
N GLU A 169 -2.58 3.62 3.27
CA GLU A 169 -1.18 3.45 3.70
C GLU A 169 -0.25 3.22 2.52
N THR A 170 -0.70 2.45 1.53
CA THR A 170 0.11 2.09 0.36
C THR A 170 0.30 3.28 -0.57
N THR A 171 -0.78 3.96 -0.98
CA THR A 171 -0.73 5.11 -1.89
C THR A 171 0.08 6.26 -1.30
N SER A 172 -0.19 6.66 -0.05
CA SER A 172 0.54 7.77 0.60
C SER A 172 2.04 7.49 0.73
N THR A 173 2.40 6.22 0.97
CA THR A 173 3.80 5.81 1.07
C THR A 173 4.49 5.76 -0.29
N THR A 174 3.79 5.30 -1.34
CA THR A 174 4.33 5.33 -2.71
C THR A 174 4.54 6.75 -3.20
N LEU A 175 3.59 7.67 -2.99
CA LEU A 175 3.75 9.10 -3.33
C LEU A 175 4.93 9.74 -2.61
N LYS A 176 5.10 9.43 -1.32
CA LYS A 176 6.26 9.88 -0.52
C LYS A 176 7.58 9.43 -1.15
N PHE A 177 7.72 8.14 -1.44
CA PHE A 177 8.97 7.61 -1.99
C PHE A 177 9.20 8.03 -3.44
N LEU A 178 8.14 8.22 -4.22
CA LEU A 178 8.24 8.74 -5.58
C LEU A 178 8.79 10.17 -5.55
N SER A 179 8.20 11.04 -4.74
CA SER A 179 8.66 12.43 -4.57
C SER A 179 10.11 12.49 -4.09
N TYR A 180 10.47 11.61 -3.15
CA TYR A 180 11.84 11.45 -2.67
C TYR A 180 12.80 11.05 -3.79
N ASN A 181 12.46 10.02 -4.58
CA ASN A 181 13.32 9.57 -5.67
C ASN A 181 13.45 10.65 -6.77
N LEU A 182 12.38 11.38 -7.07
CA LEU A 182 12.40 12.50 -8.01
C LEU A 182 13.23 13.69 -7.50
N ALA A 183 13.24 13.95 -6.18
CA ALA A 183 14.10 14.96 -5.57
C ALA A 183 15.58 14.59 -5.63
N LEU A 184 15.91 13.29 -5.54
CA LEU A 184 17.27 12.78 -5.66
C LEU A 184 17.78 12.72 -7.11
N HIS A 185 16.88 12.68 -8.09
CA HIS A 185 17.21 12.54 -9.53
C HIS A 185 16.54 13.66 -10.34
N PRO A 186 17.07 14.91 -10.29
CA PRO A 186 16.49 16.05 -10.99
C PRO A 186 16.33 15.82 -12.51
N GLU A 187 17.26 15.10 -13.14
CA GLU A 187 17.22 14.76 -14.56
C GLU A 187 16.03 13.86 -14.93
N ILE A 188 15.65 12.94 -14.04
CA ILE A 188 14.45 12.11 -14.20
C ILE A 188 13.21 12.95 -13.97
N GLN A 189 13.21 13.80 -12.94
CA GLN A 189 12.10 14.72 -12.65
C GLN A 189 11.82 15.67 -13.82
N GLU A 190 12.85 16.19 -14.49
CA GLU A 190 12.73 17.06 -15.65
C GLU A 190 12.12 16.32 -16.84
N LYS A 191 12.53 15.09 -17.13
CA LYS A 191 11.90 14.26 -18.17
C LYS A 191 10.42 14.00 -17.90
N VAL A 192 10.05 13.69 -16.65
CA VAL A 192 8.64 13.50 -16.26
C VAL A 192 7.83 14.78 -16.51
N VAL A 193 8.37 15.95 -16.14
CA VAL A 193 7.64 17.21 -16.35
C VAL A 193 7.55 17.57 -17.83
N GLN A 194 8.60 17.31 -18.59
CA GLN A 194 8.56 17.52 -20.04
C GLN A 194 7.49 16.64 -20.68
N GLU A 195 7.39 15.37 -20.30
CA GLU A 195 6.32 14.48 -20.76
C GLU A 195 4.92 15.02 -20.40
N ILE A 196 4.73 15.49 -19.17
CA ILE A 196 3.45 16.07 -18.73
C ILE A 196 3.09 17.29 -19.59
N LYS A 197 4.05 18.18 -19.84
CA LYS A 197 3.85 19.38 -20.68
C LYS A 197 3.50 18.98 -22.12
N ASP A 198 4.24 18.05 -22.70
CA ASP A 198 4.08 17.68 -24.11
C ASP A 198 2.77 16.92 -24.37
N GLN A 199 2.36 16.05 -23.44
CA GLN A 199 1.16 15.23 -23.61
C GLN A 199 -0.13 15.93 -23.17
N LEU A 200 -0.07 16.70 -22.08
CA LEU A 200 -1.28 17.20 -21.40
C LEU A 200 -1.38 18.73 -21.34
N GLY A 201 -0.29 19.46 -21.58
CA GLY A 201 -0.24 20.91 -21.39
C GLY A 201 -0.72 21.34 -20.00
N ASP A 202 -1.55 22.38 -19.94
CA ASP A 202 -2.14 22.94 -18.71
C ASP A 202 -3.63 22.57 -18.52
N GLY A 203 -4.17 21.70 -19.36
CA GLY A 203 -5.59 21.30 -19.32
C GLY A 203 -5.94 20.35 -18.18
N ASP A 204 -7.24 20.10 -18.02
CA ASP A 204 -7.78 19.09 -17.10
C ASP A 204 -7.23 17.70 -17.42
N VAL A 205 -7.04 16.87 -16.39
CA VAL A 205 -6.44 15.53 -16.51
C VAL A 205 -7.54 14.48 -16.50
N THR A 206 -7.69 13.74 -17.60
CA THR A 206 -8.63 12.62 -17.68
C THR A 206 -7.99 11.27 -17.34
N TYR A 207 -8.79 10.21 -17.22
CA TYR A 207 -8.28 8.86 -17.05
C TYR A 207 -7.44 8.41 -18.26
N GLU A 208 -7.91 8.74 -19.47
CA GLU A 208 -7.26 8.38 -20.73
C GLU A 208 -5.92 9.09 -20.91
N ASP A 209 -5.80 10.32 -20.39
CA ASP A 209 -4.58 11.11 -20.41
C ASP A 209 -3.44 10.49 -19.60
N VAL A 210 -3.77 9.94 -18.44
CA VAL A 210 -2.80 9.28 -17.55
C VAL A 210 -2.18 8.05 -18.20
N ALA A 211 -2.89 7.39 -19.11
CA ALA A 211 -2.37 6.26 -19.88
C ALA A 211 -1.33 6.67 -20.94
N LYS A 212 -1.29 7.94 -21.34
CA LYS A 212 -0.30 8.49 -22.29
C LYS A 212 1.05 8.79 -21.63
N LEU A 213 1.06 8.97 -20.30
CA LEU A 213 2.25 9.30 -19.52
C LEU A 213 3.08 8.04 -19.22
N LYS A 214 3.91 7.66 -20.19
CA LYS A 214 4.72 6.44 -20.18
C LYS A 214 5.98 6.60 -19.32
N TYR A 215 6.63 7.75 -19.35
CA TYR A 215 7.79 8.02 -18.50
C TYR A 215 7.39 8.21 -17.03
N LEU A 216 6.17 8.71 -16.78
CA LEU A 216 5.59 8.71 -15.42
C LEU A 216 5.37 7.28 -14.86
N ASP A 217 5.54 6.21 -15.65
CA ASP A 217 5.68 4.84 -15.11
C ASP A 217 6.95 4.62 -14.28
N VAL A 218 7.78 5.65 -14.09
CA VAL A 218 8.80 5.73 -13.02
C VAL A 218 8.24 5.40 -11.61
N VAL A 219 6.92 5.51 -11.43
CA VAL A 219 6.20 4.95 -10.26
C VAL A 219 6.57 3.49 -10.03
N ASN A 220 6.70 2.68 -11.08
CA ASN A 220 7.01 1.25 -10.95
C ASN A 220 8.45 1.01 -10.47
N GLU A 221 9.42 1.81 -10.91
CA GLU A 221 10.79 1.73 -10.39
C GLU A 221 10.84 2.18 -8.91
N THR A 222 9.99 3.13 -8.52
CA THR A 222 9.81 3.49 -7.10
C THR A 222 9.27 2.32 -6.29
N LEU A 223 8.25 1.63 -6.79
CA LEU A 223 7.67 0.45 -6.14
C LEU A 223 8.66 -0.73 -6.06
N ARG A 224 9.57 -0.86 -7.05
CA ARG A 224 10.64 -1.86 -7.03
C ARG A 224 11.61 -1.61 -5.87
N ILE A 225 12.15 -0.39 -5.77
CA ILE A 225 13.15 -0.04 -4.74
C ILE A 225 12.52 0.03 -3.35
N LYS A 226 11.30 0.56 -3.24
CA LYS A 226 10.59 0.79 -1.99
C LYS A 226 9.26 0.06 -2.00
N GLN A 227 9.33 -1.24 -1.72
CA GLN A 227 8.14 -2.07 -1.63
C GLN A 227 7.25 -1.66 -0.45
N THR A 228 5.94 -1.54 -0.70
CA THR A 228 4.92 -1.17 0.30
C THR A 228 3.97 -2.32 0.68
N GLY A 229 4.17 -3.53 0.15
CA GLY A 229 3.30 -4.70 0.38
C GLY A 229 4.03 -5.96 0.84
N LEU A 230 3.29 -6.94 1.35
CA LEU A 230 3.75 -8.31 1.67
C LEU A 230 2.98 -9.29 0.78
N GLY A 231 3.62 -10.38 0.34
CA GLY A 231 3.01 -11.39 -0.52
C GLY A 231 2.98 -12.76 0.14
N ASN A 232 1.81 -13.39 0.13
CA ASN A 232 1.64 -14.78 0.55
C ASN A 232 1.18 -15.62 -0.65
N SER A 233 1.59 -16.87 -0.68
CA SER A 233 1.15 -17.85 -1.68
C SER A 233 0.55 -19.06 -1.00
N ASP A 234 -0.60 -19.48 -1.51
CA ASP A 234 -1.19 -20.79 -1.25
C ASP A 234 -0.90 -21.64 -2.50
N ASN A 235 0.30 -22.25 -2.57
CA ASN A 235 0.66 -23.08 -3.71
C ASN A 235 0.37 -24.56 -3.41
N GLU A 236 -0.50 -25.17 -4.21
CA GLU A 236 -0.75 -26.63 -4.26
C GLU A 236 0.28 -27.40 -5.10
N ARG A 237 1.26 -26.71 -5.71
CA ARG A 237 2.10 -27.25 -6.81
C ARG A 237 3.58 -27.48 -6.49
N CYS A 238 4.02 -27.14 -5.29
CA CYS A 238 5.20 -27.74 -4.70
C CYS A 238 4.74 -28.92 -3.86
N ASP A 239 5.62 -29.86 -3.48
CA ASP A 239 5.36 -30.87 -2.44
C ASP A 239 5.20 -30.20 -1.05
N ASN A 240 4.49 -29.08 -0.98
CA ASN A 240 4.23 -28.32 0.20
C ASN A 240 3.06 -29.02 0.91
N PRO A 241 3.21 -29.32 2.20
CA PRO A 241 2.15 -29.94 2.98
C PRO A 241 0.86 -29.10 2.89
N LYS A 242 -0.28 -29.77 2.78
CA LYS A 242 -1.57 -29.09 2.85
C LYS A 242 -1.65 -28.33 4.19
N GLY A 243 -1.95 -27.04 4.12
CA GLY A 243 -2.00 -26.15 5.30
C GLY A 243 -0.72 -25.38 5.58
N ALA A 244 0.38 -25.65 4.86
CA ALA A 244 1.60 -24.85 4.98
C ALA A 244 1.46 -23.51 4.25
N GLY A 245 1.61 -22.41 4.99
CA GLY A 245 1.67 -21.06 4.41
C GLY A 245 3.03 -20.79 3.75
N VAL A 246 3.03 -20.19 2.56
CA VAL A 246 4.26 -19.78 1.88
C VAL A 246 4.36 -18.26 1.86
N LEU A 247 5.42 -17.73 2.45
CA LEU A 247 5.75 -16.31 2.38
C LEU A 247 6.66 -16.07 1.16
N ILE A 248 6.25 -15.17 0.26
CA ILE A 248 7.08 -14.77 -0.88
C ILE A 248 7.97 -13.60 -0.45
N PRO A 249 9.31 -13.73 -0.51
CA PRO A 249 10.23 -12.64 -0.18
C PRO A 249 10.28 -11.62 -1.33
N ILE A 250 9.18 -10.92 -1.58
CA ILE A 250 9.05 -10.03 -2.76
C ILE A 250 10.17 -8.98 -2.79
N ALA A 251 10.52 -8.38 -1.67
CA ALA A 251 11.59 -7.38 -1.61
C ALA A 251 12.95 -7.96 -2.05
N ASN A 252 13.21 -9.26 -1.83
CA ASN A 252 14.41 -9.93 -2.33
C ASN A 252 14.32 -10.11 -3.84
N VAL A 253 13.17 -10.58 -4.35
CA VAL A 253 12.93 -10.76 -5.80
C VAL A 253 13.09 -9.43 -6.55
N LEU A 254 12.56 -8.33 -6.00
CA LEU A 254 12.63 -6.98 -6.61
C LEU A 254 14.04 -6.35 -6.54
N ASN A 255 14.93 -6.88 -5.70
CA ASN A 255 16.33 -6.46 -5.58
C ASN A 255 17.31 -7.52 -6.07
N ASP A 256 16.83 -8.59 -6.70
CA ASP A 256 17.68 -9.65 -7.22
C ASP A 256 18.40 -9.16 -8.49
N PRO A 257 19.74 -9.11 -8.51
CA PRO A 257 20.50 -8.67 -9.68
C PRO A 257 20.31 -9.57 -10.91
N GLU A 258 19.83 -10.81 -10.75
CA GLU A 258 19.46 -11.70 -11.87
C GLU A 258 18.30 -11.11 -12.69
N TYR A 259 17.29 -10.55 -12.02
CA TYR A 259 16.11 -9.97 -12.65
C TYR A 259 16.21 -8.46 -12.84
N PHE A 260 16.94 -7.78 -11.96
CA PHE A 260 17.12 -6.33 -11.96
C PHE A 260 18.62 -5.97 -11.84
N PRO A 261 19.38 -6.02 -12.97
CA PRO A 261 20.81 -5.71 -12.96
C PRO A 261 21.08 -4.32 -12.39
N GLU A 262 22.05 -4.16 -11.49
CA GLU A 262 22.27 -2.91 -10.72
C GLU A 262 21.06 -2.52 -9.85
N PRO A 263 20.61 -3.40 -8.92
CA PRO A 263 19.34 -3.26 -8.22
C PRO A 263 19.26 -2.03 -7.31
N ASP A 264 20.40 -1.51 -6.86
CA ASP A 264 20.48 -0.32 -6.00
C ASP A 264 20.29 1.00 -6.76
N LYS A 265 20.38 0.98 -8.10
CA LYS A 265 20.22 2.18 -8.93
C LYS A 265 18.74 2.39 -9.30
N PHE A 266 18.32 3.65 -9.28
CA PHE A 266 17.00 4.08 -9.74
C PHE A 266 17.01 4.29 -11.25
N ILE A 267 16.51 3.29 -11.99
CA ILE A 267 16.52 3.27 -13.46
C ILE A 267 15.08 3.13 -13.98
N PRO A 268 14.37 4.24 -14.26
CA PRO A 268 13.01 4.22 -14.78
C PRO A 268 12.87 3.43 -16.09
N GLU A 269 13.91 3.45 -16.92
CA GLU A 269 13.93 2.83 -18.25
C GLU A 269 13.73 1.30 -18.22
N ARG A 270 13.83 0.65 -17.04
CA ARG A 270 13.44 -0.77 -16.84
C ARG A 270 11.95 -1.03 -17.04
N PHE A 271 11.13 0.01 -16.95
CA PHE A 271 9.67 -0.05 -17.06
C PHE A 271 9.14 0.52 -18.38
N SER A 272 10.04 0.83 -19.31
CA SER A 272 9.72 1.28 -20.66
C SER A 272 8.97 0.22 -21.48
N ASP A 273 8.31 0.65 -22.56
CA ASP A 273 7.59 -0.27 -23.45
C ASP A 273 8.54 -1.24 -24.16
N GLU A 274 9.75 -0.80 -24.49
CA GLU A 274 10.78 -1.61 -25.15
C GLU A 274 11.24 -2.78 -24.26
N THR A 275 11.28 -2.57 -22.93
CA THR A 275 11.68 -3.58 -21.95
C THR A 275 10.52 -4.38 -21.39
N LYS A 276 9.27 -4.04 -21.75
CA LYS A 276 8.07 -4.73 -21.25
C LYS A 276 8.01 -6.20 -21.68
N GLY A 277 8.42 -6.51 -22.91
CA GLY A 277 8.39 -7.88 -23.46
C GLY A 277 9.47 -8.82 -22.90
N SER A 278 10.57 -8.29 -22.36
CA SER A 278 11.68 -9.10 -21.85
C SER A 278 11.54 -9.45 -20.36
N ARG A 279 10.57 -8.85 -19.65
CA ARG A 279 10.37 -9.08 -18.22
C ARG A 279 9.42 -10.25 -17.98
N SER A 280 9.81 -11.12 -17.05
CA SER A 280 8.95 -12.19 -16.58
C SER A 280 7.72 -11.61 -15.85
N PRO A 281 6.50 -12.10 -16.13
CA PRO A 281 5.28 -11.65 -15.45
C PRO A 281 5.28 -11.84 -13.93
N ILE A 282 6.18 -12.68 -13.40
CA ILE A 282 6.26 -13.04 -11.99
C ILE A 282 7.48 -12.47 -11.25
N THR A 283 8.27 -11.59 -11.88
CA THR A 283 9.41 -10.94 -11.19
C THR A 283 9.06 -9.57 -10.61
N PHE A 284 8.11 -8.84 -11.23
CA PHE A 284 7.61 -7.57 -10.68
C PHE A 284 6.32 -7.78 -9.88
N LEU A 285 6.47 -8.16 -8.60
CA LEU A 285 5.37 -8.56 -7.71
C LEU A 285 4.86 -7.44 -6.79
N SER A 286 5.08 -6.17 -7.14
CA SER A 286 4.70 -5.02 -6.29
C SER A 286 3.21 -4.96 -5.94
N PHE A 287 2.35 -5.51 -6.81
CA PHE A 287 0.90 -5.66 -6.58
C PHE A 287 0.46 -7.12 -6.37
N GLY A 288 1.41 -8.05 -6.25
CA GLY A 288 1.15 -9.49 -6.23
C GLY A 288 0.92 -10.08 -7.63
N PHE A 289 0.50 -11.35 -7.67
CA PHE A 289 0.21 -12.09 -8.90
C PHE A 289 -0.90 -13.12 -8.64
N GLY A 290 -1.63 -13.52 -9.70
CA GLY A 290 -2.67 -14.54 -9.60
C GLY A 290 -4.02 -14.04 -9.05
N PRO A 291 -4.91 -14.95 -8.59
CA PRO A 291 -6.28 -14.60 -8.17
C PRO A 291 -6.36 -13.66 -6.95
N ARG A 292 -5.27 -13.54 -6.18
CA ARG A 292 -5.15 -12.66 -5.00
C ARG A 292 -4.32 -11.40 -5.29
N ILE A 293 -4.12 -11.06 -6.57
CA ILE A 293 -3.51 -9.80 -6.98
C ILE A 293 -4.29 -8.61 -6.40
N CYS A 294 -3.60 -7.51 -6.12
CA CYS A 294 -4.19 -6.30 -5.58
C CYS A 294 -5.36 -5.82 -6.46
N ILE A 295 -6.58 -5.89 -5.92
CA ILE A 295 -7.79 -5.41 -6.58
C ILE A 295 -7.75 -3.89 -6.85
N GLY A 296 -7.02 -3.15 -6.01
CA GLY A 296 -6.85 -1.69 -6.10
C GLY A 296 -5.74 -1.23 -7.05
N MET A 297 -5.00 -2.12 -7.72
CA MET A 297 -3.82 -1.76 -8.53
C MET A 297 -4.11 -0.65 -9.55
N ARG A 298 -5.21 -0.75 -10.29
CA ARG A 298 -5.58 0.23 -11.32
C ARG A 298 -5.95 1.59 -10.72
N LEU A 299 -6.65 1.59 -9.59
CA LEU A 299 -7.02 2.81 -8.88
C LEU A 299 -5.78 3.49 -8.30
N ALA A 300 -4.91 2.73 -7.62
CA ALA A 300 -3.67 3.24 -7.03
C ALA A 300 -2.76 3.88 -8.08
N LEU A 301 -2.49 3.21 -9.20
CA LEU A 301 -1.66 3.78 -10.26
C LEU A 301 -2.29 5.04 -10.87
N MET A 302 -3.61 5.06 -11.04
CA MET A 302 -4.33 6.22 -11.55
C MET A 302 -4.21 7.42 -10.61
N GLU A 303 -4.57 7.27 -9.34
CA GLU A 303 -4.56 8.38 -8.38
C GLU A 303 -3.15 8.90 -8.09
N ILE A 304 -2.14 8.01 -8.08
CA ILE A 304 -0.73 8.40 -7.94
C ILE A 304 -0.30 9.27 -9.11
N LYS A 305 -0.61 8.85 -10.35
CA LYS A 305 -0.22 9.59 -11.54
C LYS A 305 -0.96 10.93 -11.65
N ILE A 306 -2.27 10.98 -11.40
CA ILE A 306 -3.04 12.23 -11.41
C ILE A 306 -2.48 13.20 -10.35
N ALA A 307 -2.24 12.73 -9.12
CA ALA A 307 -1.65 13.55 -8.07
C ALA A 307 -0.29 14.14 -8.50
N MET A 308 0.56 13.32 -9.10
CA MET A 308 1.88 13.77 -9.58
C MET A 308 1.78 14.77 -10.74
N VAL A 309 0.81 14.63 -11.65
CA VAL A 309 0.59 15.62 -12.71
C VAL A 309 0.26 16.99 -12.12
N HIS A 310 -0.71 17.04 -11.20
CA HIS A 310 -1.12 18.30 -10.55
C HIS A 310 0.01 18.94 -9.76
N VAL A 311 0.79 18.13 -9.02
CA VAL A 311 1.92 18.63 -8.22
C VAL A 311 3.08 19.08 -9.10
N LEU A 312 3.55 18.24 -10.03
CA LEU A 312 4.77 18.51 -10.82
C LEU A 312 4.59 19.63 -11.86
N ARG A 313 3.35 19.99 -12.22
CA ARG A 313 3.08 21.19 -13.03
C ARG A 313 3.50 22.48 -12.32
N ARG A 314 3.42 22.52 -11.00
CA ARG A 314 3.54 23.77 -10.21
C ARG A 314 4.68 23.73 -9.19
N VAL A 315 5.13 22.54 -8.84
CA VAL A 315 6.10 22.29 -7.78
C VAL A 315 7.32 21.57 -8.34
N LYS A 316 8.50 21.99 -7.89
CA LYS A 316 9.77 21.27 -8.09
C LYS A 316 10.23 20.67 -6.77
N PHE A 317 10.45 19.37 -6.74
CA PHE A 317 11.03 18.71 -5.57
C PHE A 317 12.55 18.90 -5.57
N ILE A 318 13.09 19.34 -4.44
CA ILE A 318 14.53 19.51 -4.24
C ILE A 318 15.01 18.71 -3.03
N LYS A 319 16.19 18.11 -3.15
CA LYS A 319 16.86 17.43 -2.05
C LYS A 319 17.34 18.45 -1.02
N THR A 320 17.12 18.16 0.26
CA THR A 320 17.71 18.93 1.36
C THR A 320 18.77 18.14 2.10
N ASP A 321 19.72 18.83 2.73
CA ASP A 321 20.86 18.22 3.41
C ASP A 321 20.48 17.40 4.65
N ASP A 322 19.30 17.67 5.22
CA ASP A 322 18.75 16.96 6.39
C ASP A 322 17.97 15.68 6.04
N VAL A 323 17.86 15.34 4.75
CA VAL A 323 17.29 14.07 4.32
C VAL A 323 18.24 12.93 4.71
N GLN A 324 17.95 12.30 5.85
CA GLN A 324 18.71 11.15 6.31
C GLN A 324 18.44 9.93 5.42
N HIS A 325 19.51 9.36 4.85
CA HIS A 325 19.49 8.04 4.22
C HIS A 325 19.37 6.96 5.30
N SER A 326 18.18 6.77 5.88
CA SER A 326 17.96 5.68 6.83
C SER A 326 17.61 4.41 6.05
N PHE A 327 18.65 3.66 5.65
CA PHE A 327 18.49 2.25 5.30
C PHE A 327 18.05 1.52 6.56
N VAL A 328 16.80 1.04 6.62
CA VAL A 328 16.32 0.24 7.75
C VAL A 328 16.75 -1.21 7.51
N PRO A 329 17.72 -1.77 8.24
CA PRO A 329 18.26 -3.11 7.97
C PRO A 329 17.38 -4.25 8.50
N ILE A 330 16.15 -3.95 8.94
CA ILE A 330 15.27 -4.92 9.62
C ILE A 330 14.81 -6.02 8.65
N THR A 331 14.71 -5.72 7.36
CA THR A 331 14.25 -6.69 6.36
C THR A 331 15.24 -7.83 6.16
N ARG A 332 16.55 -7.59 6.23
CA ARG A 332 17.54 -8.63 5.91
C ARG A 332 17.59 -9.78 6.94
N PHE A 333 17.29 -9.49 8.21
CA PHE A 333 17.36 -10.49 9.29
C PHE A 333 16.07 -11.32 9.41
N LEU A 334 14.90 -10.73 9.11
CA LEU A 334 13.60 -11.43 9.13
C LEU A 334 13.31 -12.17 7.81
N GLN A 335 13.90 -11.76 6.68
CA GLN A 335 13.71 -12.41 5.37
C GLN A 335 14.40 -13.77 5.23
N VAL A 336 15.38 -14.09 6.09
CA VAL A 336 16.08 -15.38 6.07
C VAL A 336 15.30 -16.47 6.80
N VAL A 337 14.24 -16.12 7.55
CA VAL A 337 13.44 -17.13 8.25
C VAL A 337 12.25 -17.54 7.39
N ILE A 338 12.46 -18.57 6.57
CA ILE A 338 11.37 -19.36 5.98
C ILE A 338 10.66 -20.05 7.16
N PHE A 339 9.57 -19.46 7.66
CA PHE A 339 8.72 -20.14 8.62
C PHE A 339 7.77 -21.06 7.87
N VAL A 340 8.11 -22.34 7.82
CA VAL A 340 7.16 -23.39 7.44
C VAL A 340 6.30 -23.67 8.67
N TYR A 341 5.07 -23.15 8.70
CA TYR A 341 4.10 -23.57 9.72
C TYR A 341 3.52 -24.92 9.33
N TYR A 342 3.69 -25.89 10.23
CA TYR A 342 2.96 -27.15 10.21
C TYR A 342 1.84 -27.06 11.24
N ASP A 343 0.60 -27.26 10.80
CA ASP A 343 -0.44 -27.73 11.71
C ASP A 343 -0.21 -29.25 11.80
N CYS A 344 0.34 -29.72 12.92
CA CYS A 344 0.76 -31.12 13.08
C CYS A 344 -0.41 -31.94 13.62
N PRO A 345 -0.97 -32.90 12.86
CA PRO A 345 -1.77 -33.97 13.44
C PRO A 345 -0.82 -35.07 13.94
N ASP A 346 -0.60 -35.11 15.25
CA ASP A 346 -0.09 -36.15 16.18
C ASP A 346 0.92 -37.27 15.76
N ASP A 347 1.33 -37.45 14.51
CA ASP A 347 2.32 -38.48 14.15
C ASP A 347 3.07 -38.14 12.85
N SER A 348 4.27 -37.55 12.94
CA SER A 348 5.29 -37.63 11.87
C SER A 348 6.60 -36.90 12.18
N SER A 349 7.45 -37.51 13.01
CA SER A 349 8.88 -37.13 13.14
C SER A 349 9.66 -37.17 11.81
N LYS A 350 9.14 -37.90 10.81
CA LYS A 350 9.73 -38.03 9.47
C LYS A 350 9.43 -36.84 8.54
N GLU A 351 8.29 -36.16 8.72
CA GLU A 351 7.91 -35.01 7.89
C GLU A 351 8.69 -33.75 8.33
N LEU A 352 8.95 -33.61 9.64
CA LEU A 352 9.80 -32.55 10.19
C LEU A 352 11.23 -32.59 9.64
N GLN A 353 11.86 -33.78 9.60
CA GLN A 353 13.19 -33.97 9.03
C GLN A 353 13.23 -33.70 7.52
N ARG A 354 12.13 -33.94 6.80
CA ARG A 354 12.00 -33.63 5.37
C ARG A 354 11.93 -32.13 5.13
N ALA A 355 11.14 -31.41 5.92
CA ALA A 355 11.02 -29.94 5.87
C ALA A 355 12.35 -29.25 6.19
N GLU A 356 13.09 -29.74 7.20
CA GLU A 356 14.45 -29.26 7.51
C GLU A 356 15.41 -29.48 6.33
N SER A 357 15.37 -30.64 5.66
CA SER A 357 16.24 -30.91 4.51
C SER A 357 15.93 -30.01 3.29
N LEU A 358 14.66 -29.62 3.11
CA LEU A 358 14.22 -28.72 2.04
C LEU A 358 14.65 -27.28 2.33
N SER A 359 14.53 -26.83 3.58
CA SER A 359 15.00 -25.51 4.00
C SER A 359 16.52 -25.34 3.81
N MET A 360 17.32 -26.38 4.11
CA MET A 360 18.77 -26.35 3.90
C MET A 360 19.18 -26.40 2.41
N LYS A 361 18.38 -27.04 1.54
CA LYS A 361 18.63 -27.02 0.09
C LYS A 361 18.32 -25.66 -0.54
N PHE A 362 17.30 -24.94 -0.05
CA PHE A 362 16.94 -23.60 -0.52
C PHE A 362 17.95 -22.52 -0.09
N LEU A 363 18.64 -22.71 1.03
CA LEU A 363 19.61 -21.72 1.53
C LEU A 363 20.94 -21.70 0.75
N GLY A 364 21.18 -22.67 -0.14
CA GLY A 364 22.43 -22.76 -0.91
C GLY A 364 23.65 -22.99 -0.01
N SER A 365 24.64 -23.74 -0.50
CA SER A 365 25.90 -23.99 0.21
C SER A 365 26.84 -22.76 0.17
N GLY A 366 26.35 -21.59 0.58
CA GLY A 366 27.11 -20.36 0.75
C GLY A 366 27.40 -20.13 2.23
N SER A 367 28.67 -20.17 2.61
CA SER A 367 29.14 -20.09 4.00
C SER A 367 28.63 -18.84 4.74
N LEU A 368 27.89 -19.06 5.83
CA LEU A 368 27.56 -18.09 6.89
C LEU A 368 28.78 -17.76 7.79
N ARG A 369 29.98 -17.68 7.21
CA ARG A 369 31.20 -17.26 7.92
C ARG A 369 31.76 -16.05 7.20
N GLU A 370 32.01 -15.00 7.98
CA GLU A 370 32.61 -13.71 7.61
C GLU A 370 31.63 -12.61 7.18
N ARG A 371 31.09 -11.91 8.20
CA ARG A 371 31.10 -10.44 8.30
C ARG A 371 30.55 -10.03 9.67
N GLU A 372 31.39 -10.19 10.69
CA GLU A 372 31.22 -9.52 11.98
C GLU A 372 31.68 -8.07 11.82
N ASP A 373 30.79 -7.16 11.42
CA ASP A 373 30.89 -5.78 11.87
C ASP A 373 29.60 -5.02 11.56
N THR A 374 28.84 -4.67 12.60
CA THR A 374 27.93 -3.53 12.70
C THR A 374 27.14 -3.63 14.00
N ARG A 375 27.79 -3.23 15.10
CA ARG A 375 27.10 -2.91 16.36
C ARG A 375 26.46 -1.52 16.26
N SER A 376 25.26 -1.42 16.83
CA SER A 376 24.46 -0.21 17.10
C SER A 376 23.86 0.48 15.88
N LEU A 377 22.52 0.53 15.82
CA LEU A 377 21.78 1.56 15.08
C LEU A 377 20.39 1.74 15.70
N VAL A 378 20.10 3.00 16.01
CA VAL A 378 18.98 3.52 16.79
C VAL A 378 17.72 3.57 15.94
N TRP A 379 16.58 3.23 16.54
CA TRP A 379 15.25 3.30 15.95
C TRP A 379 14.83 4.76 15.73
N SER A 380 14.52 5.16 14.49
CA SER A 380 13.84 6.43 14.24
C SER A 380 12.78 6.29 13.14
N GLN A 381 11.61 6.89 13.37
CA GLN A 381 10.56 7.03 12.36
C GLN A 381 11.07 7.92 11.22
N GLN A 382 10.98 7.42 9.97
CA GLN A 382 11.45 8.15 8.79
C GLN A 382 10.59 9.40 8.53
N LYS A 383 11.13 10.58 8.81
CA LYS A 383 10.61 11.86 8.29
C LYS A 383 11.31 12.16 6.96
N VAL A 384 10.55 12.12 5.87
CA VAL A 384 10.98 12.72 4.60
C VAL A 384 10.41 14.12 4.56
N LEU A 385 11.26 15.10 4.82
CA LEU A 385 10.95 16.50 4.57
C LEU A 385 11.26 16.76 3.10
N LEU A 386 10.24 17.19 2.36
CA LEU A 386 10.40 17.70 1.02
C LEU A 386 10.56 19.22 1.13
N GLN A 387 11.66 19.75 0.60
CA GLN A 387 11.70 21.15 0.23
C GLN A 387 11.26 21.23 -1.24
N THR A 388 10.45 22.24 -1.49
CA THR A 388 9.74 22.41 -2.74
C THR A 388 9.88 23.86 -3.16
N ASP A 389 10.16 24.09 -4.43
CA ASP A 389 10.23 25.42 -5.01
C ASP A 389 9.13 25.60 -6.07
N LEU A 390 8.71 26.85 -6.29
CA LEU A 390 7.80 27.16 -7.39
C LEU A 390 8.55 27.04 -8.71
N ARG A 391 7.88 26.49 -9.72
CA ARG A 391 8.46 26.31 -11.06
C ARG A 391 8.48 27.59 -11.88
#